data_AF-A0A8I0HKY9-F1
#
_entry.id   AF-A0A8I0HKY9-F1
#
_cell.length_a   1.000
_cell.length_b   1.000
_cell.length_c   1.000
_cell.angle_alpha   90.00
_cell.angle_beta   90.00
_cell.angle_gamma   90.00
#
_symmetry.space_group_name_H-M   'P 1'
#
loop_
_entity.id
_entity.type
_entity.pdbx_description
1 polymer ?
#
loop_
_entity_poly.entity_id
_entity_poly.type
_entity_poly.pdbx_seq_one_letter_code
_entity_poly.pdbx_strand_id
1 'polypeptide(L)'
;MLDFLIYPVSGVMKLWHLLLHDGLGLDDSLAWFISLFGLVITVRAIIAPFTWKMYKSGRLTAQIRPKRVAITEEFAGRHDEDSIREMQQRHKDLNKEYGINPFAGCVPTLIQIPVIVGLYQVLLLMARPEGGLENPVPRSIGFLSAEEVQSFLQGRVFNVPLPAYVTMPAEQLAFLDTTREDVLSFVLPLFIVAAVFTAFNMALSTYRNIQTNDYASNISNRMFKAFLWLAVLAPLFPLVLGLTGPFPTAIALYWVANNLWTFGQTAIMHYIIERNYPLTEEFKEHHSIQRAAYREQQRKKRSFLWTRRKNRLMMILTPHKAADLHAQNVEMTRERTERIRAKKAEKKELTAKRRAAERKINQQKMEESRRRRQARKAAREADGEQPGTDATGDTDTADHTTDPPGK
;
A
#
# COMPACT_ATOMS: atom_id res chain seq x y z
N MET A 1 -1.82 4.27 -25.74
CA MET A 1 -2.42 3.01 -25.23
C MET A 1 -3.02 3.16 -23.82
N LEU A 2 -2.75 4.25 -23.09
CA LEU A 2 -3.38 4.56 -21.78
C LEU A 2 -4.30 5.78 -21.85
N ASP A 3 -4.64 6.20 -23.06
CA ASP A 3 -5.35 7.43 -23.38
C ASP A 3 -6.73 7.46 -22.72
N PHE A 4 -7.35 6.29 -22.48
CA PHE A 4 -8.60 6.19 -21.73
C PHE A 4 -8.51 6.69 -20.27
N LEU A 5 -7.31 6.71 -19.66
CA LEU A 5 -7.08 7.24 -18.31
C LEU A 5 -7.02 8.78 -18.27
N ILE A 6 -6.77 9.42 -19.42
CA ILE A 6 -6.70 10.88 -19.58
C ILE A 6 -8.11 11.48 -19.51
N TYR A 7 -9.11 10.80 -20.08
CA TYR A 7 -10.48 11.32 -20.19
C TYR A 7 -11.13 11.62 -18.82
N PRO A 8 -11.16 10.72 -17.82
CA PRO A 8 -11.76 11.03 -16.53
C PRO A 8 -11.07 12.21 -15.82
N VAL A 9 -9.75 12.28 -15.92
CA VAL A 9 -8.94 13.34 -15.27
C VAL A 9 -9.18 14.70 -15.93
N SER A 10 -9.07 14.76 -17.25
CA SER A 10 -9.33 15.98 -18.05
C SER A 10 -10.77 16.48 -17.89
N GLY A 11 -11.75 15.57 -17.81
CA GLY A 11 -13.15 15.92 -17.58
C GLY A 11 -13.38 16.54 -16.20
N VAL A 12 -12.76 16.00 -15.15
CA VAL A 12 -12.84 16.61 -13.81
C VAL A 12 -12.13 17.96 -13.76
N MET A 13 -10.96 18.10 -14.41
CA MET A 13 -10.27 19.40 -14.50
C MET A 13 -11.14 20.45 -15.19
N LYS A 14 -11.73 20.10 -16.35
CA LYS A 14 -12.66 20.97 -17.07
C LYS A 14 -13.86 21.35 -16.22
N LEU A 15 -14.49 20.39 -15.55
CA LEU A 15 -15.62 20.65 -14.66
C LEU A 15 -15.28 21.71 -13.61
N TRP A 16 -14.15 21.56 -12.91
CA TRP A 16 -13.73 22.53 -11.91
C TRP A 16 -13.40 23.89 -12.52
N HIS A 17 -12.72 23.91 -13.66
CA HIS A 17 -12.37 25.16 -14.33
C HIS A 17 -13.63 25.93 -14.74
N LEU A 18 -14.60 25.27 -15.37
CA LEU A 18 -15.90 25.87 -15.72
C LEU A 18 -16.64 26.40 -14.48
N LEU A 19 -16.69 25.63 -13.39
CA LEU A 19 -17.36 26.06 -12.16
C LEU A 19 -16.68 27.29 -11.51
N LEU A 20 -15.36 27.39 -11.62
CA LEU A 20 -14.56 28.45 -10.99
C LEU A 20 -14.50 29.71 -11.86
N HIS A 21 -14.18 29.56 -13.14
CA HIS A 21 -14.07 30.67 -14.09
C HIS A 21 -15.46 31.19 -14.47
N ASP A 22 -16.31 30.34 -15.06
CA ASP A 22 -17.62 30.78 -15.56
C ASP A 22 -18.64 30.94 -14.43
N GLY A 23 -18.55 30.08 -13.40
CA GLY A 23 -19.49 30.07 -12.27
C GLY A 23 -19.18 31.13 -11.20
N LEU A 24 -17.91 31.29 -10.80
CA LEU A 24 -17.50 32.21 -9.73
C LEU A 24 -16.80 33.48 -10.25
N GLY A 25 -16.53 33.59 -11.55
CA GLY A 25 -15.85 34.75 -12.14
C GLY A 25 -14.37 34.87 -11.75
N LEU A 26 -13.73 33.75 -11.38
CA LEU A 26 -12.30 33.75 -11.07
C LEU A 26 -11.47 33.95 -12.34
N ASP A 27 -10.31 34.57 -12.19
CA ASP A 27 -9.37 34.68 -13.30
C ASP A 27 -8.95 33.29 -13.80
N ASP A 28 -8.70 33.18 -15.09
CA ASP A 28 -8.44 31.92 -15.76
C ASP A 28 -7.24 31.15 -15.17
N SER A 29 -6.19 31.87 -14.77
CA SER A 29 -5.00 31.28 -14.16
C SER A 29 -5.28 30.68 -12.77
N LEU A 30 -6.01 31.42 -11.94
CA LEU A 30 -6.41 30.99 -10.61
C LEU A 30 -7.48 29.88 -10.67
N ALA A 31 -8.37 29.91 -11.67
CA ALA A 31 -9.32 28.85 -11.92
C ALA A 31 -8.60 27.54 -12.24
N TRP A 32 -7.61 27.55 -13.14
CA TRP A 32 -6.77 26.36 -13.40
C TRP A 32 -6.00 25.90 -12.18
N PHE A 33 -5.44 26.84 -11.42
CA PHE A 33 -4.73 26.55 -10.18
C PHE A 33 -5.61 25.82 -9.15
N ILE A 34 -6.79 26.35 -8.85
CA ILE A 34 -7.73 25.75 -7.89
C ILE A 34 -8.32 24.45 -8.45
N SER A 35 -8.50 24.33 -9.76
CA SER A 35 -9.00 23.11 -10.42
C SER A 35 -8.11 21.90 -10.17
N LEU A 36 -6.80 22.09 -10.00
CA LEU A 36 -5.87 21.01 -9.60
C LEU A 36 -6.20 20.48 -8.20
N PHE A 37 -6.58 21.34 -7.26
CA PHE A 37 -7.04 20.92 -5.93
C PHE A 37 -8.41 20.23 -6.01
N GLY A 38 -9.33 20.80 -6.79
CA GLY A 38 -10.67 20.22 -7.03
C GLY A 38 -10.60 18.81 -7.61
N LEU A 39 -9.69 18.57 -8.55
CA LEU A 39 -9.40 17.26 -9.11
C LEU A 39 -9.00 16.25 -8.04
N VAL A 40 -8.04 16.60 -7.18
CA VAL A 40 -7.61 15.73 -6.07
C VAL A 40 -8.77 15.40 -5.16
N ILE A 41 -9.52 16.43 -4.73
CA ILE A 41 -10.66 16.27 -3.82
C ILE A 41 -11.71 15.34 -4.43
N THR A 42 -12.06 15.54 -5.70
CA THR A 42 -13.08 14.76 -6.40
C THR A 42 -12.68 13.29 -6.49
N VAL A 43 -11.49 13.01 -7.01
CA VAL A 43 -11.04 11.63 -7.19
C VAL A 43 -10.89 10.93 -5.84
N ARG A 44 -10.34 11.64 -4.85
CA ARG A 44 -10.16 11.06 -3.52
C ARG A 44 -11.49 10.88 -2.78
N ALA A 45 -12.48 11.74 -2.98
CA ALA A 45 -13.82 11.56 -2.42
C ALA A 45 -14.50 10.30 -2.99
N ILE A 46 -14.36 10.03 -4.29
CA ILE A 46 -14.87 8.80 -4.93
C ILE A 46 -14.18 7.54 -4.34
N ILE A 47 -12.88 7.62 -4.04
CA ILE A 47 -12.09 6.51 -3.48
C ILE A 47 -12.28 6.35 -1.96
N ALA A 48 -12.70 7.41 -1.26
CA ALA A 48 -12.88 7.44 0.19
C ALA A 48 -13.71 6.26 0.78
N PRO A 49 -14.88 5.86 0.22
CA PRO A 49 -15.65 4.72 0.75
C PRO A 49 -14.89 3.39 0.65
N PHE A 50 -14.10 3.19 -0.40
CA PHE A 50 -13.25 1.99 -0.53
C PHE A 50 -12.12 2.01 0.49
N THR A 51 -11.53 3.18 0.72
CA THR A 51 -10.49 3.33 1.74
C THR A 51 -11.05 3.10 3.15
N TRP A 52 -12.28 3.55 3.41
CA TRP A 52 -12.98 3.26 4.67
C TRP A 52 -13.17 1.75 4.88
N LYS A 53 -13.64 1.01 3.87
CA LYS A 53 -13.79 -0.45 3.93
C LYS A 53 -12.45 -1.14 4.22
N MET A 54 -11.37 -0.70 3.58
CA MET A 54 -10.01 -1.20 3.84
C MET A 54 -9.60 -0.94 5.31
N TYR A 55 -9.79 0.29 5.78
CA TYR A 55 -9.44 0.70 7.15
C TYR A 55 -10.23 -0.09 8.21
N LYS A 56 -11.54 -0.22 8.03
CA LYS A 56 -12.41 -1.01 8.91
C LYS A 56 -12.00 -2.48 8.94
N SER A 57 -11.79 -3.10 7.76
CA SER A 57 -11.34 -4.49 7.66
C SER A 57 -10.02 -4.73 8.38
N GLY A 58 -9.06 -3.80 8.25
CA GLY A 58 -7.79 -3.85 8.96
C GLY A 58 -7.95 -3.80 10.49
N ARG A 59 -8.82 -2.93 11.01
CA ARG A 59 -9.10 -2.84 12.46
C ARG A 59 -9.76 -4.12 12.98
N LEU A 60 -10.78 -4.64 12.31
CA LEU A 60 -11.48 -5.85 12.71
C LEU A 60 -10.56 -7.08 12.68
N THR A 61 -9.72 -7.18 11.64
CA THR A 61 -8.70 -8.23 11.53
C THR A 61 -7.72 -8.21 12.71
N ALA A 62 -7.35 -7.02 13.20
CA ALA A 62 -6.53 -6.89 14.39
C ALA A 62 -7.29 -7.41 15.63
N GLN A 63 -8.52 -6.94 15.87
CA GLN A 63 -9.33 -7.32 17.03
C GLN A 63 -9.55 -8.84 17.17
N ILE A 64 -9.79 -9.54 16.05
CA ILE A 64 -10.05 -11.00 16.10
C ILE A 64 -8.79 -11.85 16.19
N ARG A 65 -7.59 -11.25 16.17
CA ARG A 65 -6.34 -11.99 16.26
C ARG A 65 -6.27 -12.95 17.47
N PRO A 66 -6.58 -12.55 18.72
CA PRO A 66 -6.61 -13.49 19.85
C PRO A 66 -7.54 -14.68 19.61
N LYS A 67 -8.77 -14.46 19.13
CA LYS A 67 -9.71 -15.54 18.77
C LYS A 67 -9.15 -16.49 17.70
N ARG A 68 -8.45 -15.97 16.70
CA ARG A 68 -7.77 -16.80 15.68
C ARG A 68 -6.64 -17.64 16.28
N VAL A 69 -5.90 -17.08 17.23
CA VAL A 69 -4.84 -17.80 17.95
C VAL A 69 -5.46 -18.91 18.80
N ALA A 70 -6.53 -18.62 19.55
CA ALA A 70 -7.25 -19.61 20.34
C ALA A 70 -7.77 -20.79 19.50
N ILE A 71 -8.37 -20.52 18.32
CA ILE A 71 -8.75 -21.58 17.37
C ILE A 71 -7.51 -22.38 16.96
N THR A 72 -6.40 -21.73 16.62
CA THR A 72 -5.19 -22.45 16.21
C THR A 72 -4.62 -23.32 17.33
N GLU A 73 -4.75 -22.88 18.59
CA GLU A 73 -4.30 -23.60 19.78
C GLU A 73 -5.20 -24.79 20.14
N GLU A 74 -6.52 -24.67 19.97
CA GLU A 74 -7.48 -25.77 20.20
C GLU A 74 -7.20 -26.98 19.28
N PHE A 75 -6.80 -26.70 18.05
CA PHE A 75 -6.42 -27.71 17.07
C PHE A 75 -4.92 -28.02 17.09
N ALA A 76 -4.16 -27.48 18.04
CA ALA A 76 -2.74 -27.78 18.16
C ALA A 76 -2.53 -29.28 18.44
N GLY A 77 -1.70 -29.93 17.62
CA GLY A 77 -1.45 -31.37 17.71
C GLY A 77 -2.46 -32.25 16.97
N ARG A 78 -3.59 -31.70 16.50
CA ARG A 78 -4.52 -32.39 15.60
C ARG A 78 -4.09 -32.14 14.15
N HIS A 79 -3.80 -33.23 13.44
CA HIS A 79 -3.27 -33.19 12.07
C HIS A 79 -4.06 -34.07 11.11
N ASP A 80 -5.16 -34.63 11.60
CA ASP A 80 -6.15 -35.33 10.80
C ASP A 80 -6.86 -34.35 9.85
N GLU A 81 -7.40 -34.94 8.79
CA GLU A 81 -8.02 -34.21 7.69
C GLU A 81 -9.25 -33.42 8.15
N ASP A 82 -10.06 -34.04 9.01
CA ASP A 82 -11.30 -33.47 9.53
C ASP A 82 -11.02 -32.28 10.44
N SER A 83 -10.05 -32.39 11.35
CA SER A 83 -9.61 -31.28 12.21
C SER A 83 -9.10 -30.08 11.42
N ILE A 84 -8.34 -30.29 10.33
CA ILE A 84 -7.86 -29.18 9.50
C ILE A 84 -9.02 -28.53 8.75
N ARG A 85 -9.97 -29.32 8.25
CA ARG A 85 -11.17 -28.82 7.58
C ARG A 85 -12.04 -28.01 8.56
N GLU A 86 -12.22 -28.51 9.78
CA GLU A 86 -12.96 -27.83 10.85
C GLU A 86 -12.28 -26.51 11.25
N MET A 87 -10.96 -26.52 11.47
CA MET A 87 -10.20 -25.31 11.77
C MET A 87 -10.34 -24.26 10.65
N GLN A 88 -10.23 -24.67 9.38
CA GLN A 88 -10.44 -23.77 8.24
C GLN A 88 -11.86 -23.20 8.21
N GLN A 89 -12.86 -24.03 8.52
CA GLN A 89 -14.27 -23.62 8.56
C GLN A 89 -14.50 -22.62 9.70
N ARG A 90 -14.04 -22.89 10.92
CA ARG A 90 -14.14 -21.96 12.06
C ARG A 90 -13.45 -20.62 11.78
N HIS A 91 -12.31 -20.61 11.08
CA HIS A 91 -11.69 -19.35 10.64
C HIS A 91 -12.55 -18.59 9.62
N LYS A 92 -13.19 -19.28 8.68
CA LYS A 92 -14.11 -18.65 7.71
C LYS A 92 -15.34 -18.09 8.41
N ASP A 93 -15.92 -18.85 9.33
CA ASP A 93 -17.10 -18.45 10.09
C ASP A 93 -16.79 -17.23 10.97
N LEU A 94 -15.64 -17.23 11.67
CA LEU A 94 -15.17 -16.07 12.42
C LEU A 94 -14.97 -14.84 11.51
N ASN A 95 -14.44 -15.00 10.30
CA ASN A 95 -14.30 -13.88 9.37
C ASN A 95 -15.65 -13.36 8.90
N LYS A 96 -16.63 -14.26 8.68
CA LYS A 96 -17.99 -13.93 8.25
C LYS A 96 -18.76 -13.21 9.34
N GLU A 97 -18.67 -13.67 10.58
CA GLU A 97 -19.27 -13.05 11.77
C GLU A 97 -18.80 -11.59 11.92
N TYR A 98 -17.51 -11.34 11.70
CA TYR A 98 -16.93 -10.00 11.77
C TYR A 98 -17.01 -9.22 10.44
N GLY A 99 -17.61 -9.78 9.38
CA GLY A 99 -17.75 -9.13 8.08
C GLY A 99 -16.41 -8.77 7.40
N ILE A 100 -15.36 -9.56 7.63
CA ILE A 100 -14.03 -9.32 7.07
C ILE A 100 -13.95 -9.89 5.65
N ASN A 101 -13.74 -9.00 4.68
CA ASN A 101 -13.51 -9.38 3.29
C ASN A 101 -11.98 -9.38 2.97
N PRO A 102 -11.40 -10.51 2.53
CA PRO A 102 -9.99 -10.61 2.14
C PRO A 102 -9.57 -9.65 1.02
N PHE A 103 -10.47 -9.35 0.07
CA PHE A 103 -10.17 -8.50 -1.09
C PHE A 103 -10.26 -7.00 -0.79
N ALA A 104 -10.90 -6.60 0.31
CA ALA A 104 -11.03 -5.18 0.66
C ALA A 104 -9.67 -4.47 0.87
N GLY A 105 -8.58 -5.24 1.07
CA GLY A 105 -7.24 -4.72 1.30
C GLY A 105 -6.52 -4.15 0.08
N CYS A 106 -6.79 -4.65 -1.13
CA CYS A 106 -6.04 -4.28 -2.35
C CYS A 106 -6.81 -3.33 -3.28
N VAL A 107 -8.13 -3.24 -3.13
CA VAL A 107 -9.01 -2.43 -4.01
C VAL A 107 -8.57 -0.97 -4.11
N PRO A 108 -8.25 -0.24 -3.02
CA PRO A 108 -7.86 1.16 -3.15
C PRO A 108 -6.58 1.35 -3.96
N THR A 109 -5.59 0.46 -3.79
CA THR A 109 -4.33 0.53 -4.54
C THR A 109 -4.53 0.25 -6.03
N LEU A 110 -5.40 -0.70 -6.38
CA LEU A 110 -5.74 -1.00 -7.76
C LEU A 110 -6.42 0.18 -8.47
N ILE A 111 -7.28 0.92 -7.76
CA ILE A 111 -7.93 2.13 -8.30
C ILE A 111 -6.94 3.31 -8.37
N GLN A 112 -6.02 3.41 -7.41
CA GLN A 112 -5.09 4.53 -7.29
C GLN A 112 -4.03 4.56 -8.39
N ILE A 113 -3.52 3.40 -8.83
CA ILE A 113 -2.46 3.33 -9.85
C ILE A 113 -2.93 3.96 -11.18
N PRO A 114 -4.06 3.56 -11.78
CA PRO A 114 -4.57 4.17 -13.01
C PRO A 114 -4.82 5.68 -12.88
N VAL A 115 -5.34 6.13 -11.73
CA VAL A 115 -5.60 7.56 -11.46
C VAL A 115 -4.31 8.39 -11.52
N ILE A 116 -3.25 7.94 -10.85
CA ILE A 116 -1.96 8.66 -10.85
C ILE A 116 -1.38 8.71 -12.26
N VAL A 117 -1.50 7.61 -13.00
CA VAL A 117 -1.00 7.53 -14.38
C VAL A 117 -1.77 8.49 -15.30
N GLY A 118 -3.10 8.52 -15.22
CA GLY A 118 -3.93 9.45 -16.00
C GLY A 118 -3.63 10.91 -15.68
N LEU A 119 -3.50 11.24 -14.38
CA LEU A 119 -3.14 12.57 -13.93
C LEU A 119 -1.77 13.01 -14.45
N TYR A 120 -0.76 12.16 -14.26
CA TYR A 120 0.59 12.45 -14.69
C TYR A 120 0.66 12.65 -16.20
N GLN A 121 -0.07 11.85 -16.98
CA GLN A 121 -0.16 12.02 -18.43
C GLN A 121 -0.83 13.33 -18.82
N VAL A 122 -1.98 13.68 -18.22
CA VAL A 122 -2.67 14.96 -18.49
C VAL A 122 -1.75 16.13 -18.22
N LEU A 123 -1.15 16.20 -17.03
CA LEU A 123 -0.27 17.31 -16.64
C LEU A 123 1.01 17.37 -17.49
N LEU A 124 1.59 16.22 -17.83
CA LEU A 124 2.81 16.17 -18.64
C LEU A 124 2.54 16.56 -20.09
N LEU A 125 1.42 16.10 -20.69
CA LEU A 125 1.03 16.46 -22.05
C LEU A 125 0.69 17.95 -22.14
N MET A 126 0.00 18.49 -21.14
CA MET A 126 -0.28 19.93 -21.09
C MET A 126 1.00 20.74 -20.93
N ALA A 127 1.94 20.32 -20.08
CA ALA A 127 3.18 21.06 -19.86
C ALA A 127 4.27 20.83 -20.93
N ARG A 128 4.10 19.85 -21.81
CA ARG A 128 5.03 19.53 -22.91
C ARG A 128 4.25 19.32 -24.20
N PRO A 129 3.72 20.40 -24.79
CA PRO A 129 2.97 20.30 -26.03
C PRO A 129 3.85 19.76 -27.17
N GLU A 130 3.21 19.07 -28.12
CA GLU A 130 3.85 18.67 -29.38
C GLU A 130 4.30 19.95 -30.12
N GLY A 131 5.53 19.96 -30.66
CA GLY A 131 6.15 21.16 -31.22
C GLY A 131 6.92 22.02 -30.21
N GLY A 132 6.92 21.64 -28.92
CA GLY A 132 7.63 22.36 -27.85
C GLY A 132 6.87 23.59 -27.37
N LEU A 133 7.40 24.26 -26.34
CA LEU A 133 6.77 25.45 -25.76
C LEU A 133 6.77 26.65 -26.74
N GLU A 134 7.73 26.69 -27.66
CA GLU A 134 7.92 27.78 -28.62
C GLU A 134 6.89 27.77 -29.76
N ASN A 135 6.49 26.57 -30.22
CA ASN A 135 5.52 26.39 -31.29
C ASN A 135 4.54 25.26 -30.91
N PRO A 136 3.68 25.46 -29.91
CA PRO A 136 2.76 24.44 -29.45
C PRO A 136 1.74 24.14 -30.55
N VAL A 137 1.67 22.88 -30.97
CA VAL A 137 0.63 22.40 -31.89
C VAL A 137 -0.69 22.36 -31.10
N PRO A 138 -1.74 23.10 -31.51
CA PRO A 138 -3.02 23.08 -30.83
C PRO A 138 -3.61 21.67 -30.85
N ARG A 139 -3.78 21.08 -29.66
CA ARG A 139 -4.29 19.72 -29.52
C ARG A 139 -5.18 19.60 -28.29
N SER A 140 -6.29 18.88 -28.45
CA SER A 140 -7.16 18.50 -27.34
C SER A 140 -6.55 17.37 -26.51
N ILE A 141 -6.66 17.47 -25.19
CA ILE A 141 -6.20 16.45 -24.24
C ILE A 141 -7.42 15.90 -23.49
N GLY A 142 -7.90 14.73 -23.92
CA GLY A 142 -9.13 14.15 -23.40
C GLY A 142 -10.33 15.06 -23.67
N PHE A 143 -11.00 15.53 -22.61
CA PHE A 143 -12.12 16.49 -22.72
C PHE A 143 -11.71 17.96 -22.79
N LEU A 144 -10.42 18.26 -22.59
CA LEU A 144 -9.89 19.62 -22.71
C LEU A 144 -9.68 19.96 -24.19
N SER A 145 -10.32 21.04 -24.64
CA SER A 145 -10.14 21.62 -25.97
C SER A 145 -8.74 22.21 -26.13
N ALA A 146 -8.32 22.45 -27.38
CA ALA A 146 -7.03 23.06 -27.65
C ALA A 146 -6.90 24.47 -27.04
N GLU A 147 -7.99 25.23 -26.99
CA GLU A 147 -8.05 26.55 -26.36
C GLU A 147 -7.84 26.47 -24.84
N GLU A 148 -8.54 25.54 -24.16
CA GLU A 148 -8.37 25.31 -22.72
C GLU A 148 -6.94 24.85 -22.36
N VAL A 149 -6.34 24.00 -23.20
CA VAL A 149 -4.93 23.58 -23.02
C VAL A 149 -3.98 24.77 -23.20
N GLN A 150 -4.24 25.64 -24.18
CA GLN A 150 -3.43 26.83 -24.40
C GLN A 150 -3.58 27.85 -23.27
N SER A 151 -4.79 28.04 -22.76
CA SER A 151 -5.06 28.92 -21.62
C SER A 151 -4.35 28.41 -20.35
N PHE A 152 -4.36 27.09 -20.11
CA PHE A 152 -3.57 26.47 -19.04
C PHE A 152 -2.06 26.73 -19.19
N LEU A 153 -1.52 26.60 -20.41
CA LEU A 153 -0.10 26.85 -20.71
C LEU A 153 0.33 28.30 -20.46
N GLN A 154 -0.57 29.24 -20.70
CA GLN A 154 -0.36 30.67 -20.45
C GLN A 154 -0.59 31.05 -18.98
N GLY A 155 -1.24 30.17 -18.21
CA GLY A 155 -1.59 30.36 -16.82
C GLY A 155 -0.38 30.65 -15.93
N ARG A 156 -0.50 31.68 -15.09
CA ARG A 156 0.54 32.13 -14.15
C ARG A 156 0.00 32.27 -12.75
N VAL A 157 0.78 31.86 -11.77
CA VAL A 157 0.44 32.02 -10.35
C VAL A 157 1.64 32.62 -9.62
N PHE A 158 1.44 33.75 -8.95
CA PHE A 158 2.53 34.57 -8.40
C PHE A 158 3.66 34.85 -9.41
N ASN A 159 3.27 35.18 -10.65
CA ASN A 159 4.17 35.40 -11.78
C ASN A 159 4.97 34.16 -12.25
N VAL A 160 4.69 32.97 -11.71
CA VAL A 160 5.33 31.72 -12.13
C VAL A 160 4.39 30.97 -13.09
N PRO A 161 4.86 30.64 -14.31
CA PRO A 161 4.09 29.84 -15.26
C PRO A 161 3.76 28.45 -14.71
N LEU A 162 2.52 28.00 -14.88
CA LEU A 162 2.09 26.65 -14.53
C LEU A 162 2.90 25.50 -15.17
N PRO A 163 3.36 25.60 -16.45
CA PRO A 163 4.18 24.55 -17.06
C PRO A 163 5.66 24.58 -16.64
N ALA A 164 6.15 25.65 -16.01
CA ALA A 164 7.56 25.79 -15.63
C ALA A 164 7.99 24.73 -14.61
N TYR A 165 9.27 24.35 -14.62
CA TYR A 165 9.86 23.42 -13.64
C TYR A 165 11.34 23.72 -13.38
N VAL A 166 11.84 23.31 -12.21
CA VAL A 166 13.16 23.73 -11.69
C VAL A 166 14.34 23.35 -12.61
N THR A 167 14.29 22.16 -13.20
CA THR A 167 15.36 21.64 -14.07
C THR A 167 15.18 22.01 -15.54
N MET A 168 14.25 22.91 -15.87
CA MET A 168 14.04 23.38 -17.23
C MET A 168 15.30 24.12 -17.74
N PRO A 169 15.68 23.94 -19.03
CA PRO A 169 16.77 24.72 -19.64
C PRO A 169 16.52 26.22 -19.53
N ALA A 170 17.59 27.00 -19.37
CA ALA A 170 17.49 28.46 -19.20
C ALA A 170 16.80 29.16 -20.38
N GLU A 171 17.00 28.66 -21.60
CA GLU A 171 16.36 29.17 -22.83
C GLU A 171 14.83 29.04 -22.78
N GLN A 172 14.32 27.89 -22.30
CA GLN A 172 12.88 27.66 -22.17
C GLN A 172 12.26 28.45 -21.02
N LEU A 173 13.00 28.65 -19.93
CA LEU A 173 12.55 29.53 -18.83
C LEU A 173 12.48 30.99 -19.30
N ALA A 174 13.47 31.44 -20.07
CA ALA A 174 13.47 32.77 -20.67
C ALA A 174 12.31 32.96 -21.66
N PHE A 175 11.97 31.93 -22.45
CA PHE A 175 10.78 31.95 -23.31
C PHE A 175 9.48 32.09 -22.50
N LEU A 176 9.42 31.45 -21.33
CA LEU A 176 8.32 31.58 -20.39
C LEU A 176 8.40 32.83 -19.51
N ASP A 177 9.28 33.79 -19.82
CA ASP A 177 9.48 35.05 -19.07
C ASP A 177 9.62 34.81 -17.55
N THR A 178 10.43 33.82 -17.18
CA THR A 178 10.65 33.43 -15.78
C THR A 178 12.08 32.97 -15.56
N THR A 179 12.54 33.02 -14.30
CA THR A 179 13.86 32.49 -13.93
C THR A 179 13.75 31.20 -13.13
N ARG A 180 14.84 30.44 -13.06
CA ARG A 180 14.93 29.27 -12.18
C ARG A 180 14.68 29.67 -10.71
N GLU A 181 15.13 30.85 -10.31
CA GLU A 181 14.97 31.36 -8.95
C GLU A 181 13.50 31.63 -8.61
N ASP A 182 12.75 32.22 -9.54
CA ASP A 182 11.31 32.46 -9.38
C ASP A 182 10.56 31.14 -9.20
N VAL A 183 10.81 30.18 -10.10
CA VAL A 183 10.20 28.84 -10.03
C VAL A 183 10.55 28.15 -8.70
N LEU A 184 11.83 28.20 -8.29
CA LEU A 184 12.28 27.57 -7.06
C LEU A 184 11.66 28.22 -5.81
N SER A 185 11.59 29.54 -5.77
CA SER A 185 11.02 30.30 -4.65
C SER A 185 9.54 29.98 -4.43
N PHE A 186 8.80 29.71 -5.51
CA PHE A 186 7.41 29.31 -5.46
C PHE A 186 7.22 27.83 -5.08
N VAL A 187 8.01 26.95 -5.70
CA VAL A 187 7.83 25.50 -5.62
C VAL A 187 8.43 24.88 -4.35
N LEU A 188 9.54 25.43 -3.84
CA LEU A 188 10.21 24.90 -2.65
C LEU A 188 9.33 24.92 -1.38
N PRO A 189 8.64 26.03 -1.03
CA PRO A 189 7.70 26.04 0.09
C PRO A 189 6.60 24.98 -0.04
N LEU A 190 6.06 24.80 -1.25
CA LEU A 190 5.04 23.78 -1.51
C LEU A 190 5.58 22.37 -1.24
N PHE A 191 6.79 22.05 -1.69
CA PHE A 191 7.38 20.74 -1.42
C PHE A 191 7.77 20.54 0.04
N ILE A 192 8.19 21.59 0.75
CA ILE A 192 8.40 21.54 2.20
C ILE A 192 7.08 21.21 2.90
N VAL A 193 5.98 21.89 2.54
CA VAL A 193 4.65 21.61 3.08
C VAL A 193 4.22 20.18 2.75
N ALA A 194 4.42 19.72 1.51
CA ALA A 194 4.12 18.34 1.11
C ALA A 194 4.95 17.32 1.91
N ALA A 195 6.23 17.58 2.15
CA ALA A 195 7.11 16.74 2.96
C ALA A 195 6.67 16.69 4.43
N VAL A 196 6.30 17.83 5.00
CA VAL A 196 5.76 17.92 6.37
C VAL A 196 4.48 17.12 6.51
N PHE A 197 3.50 17.29 5.60
CA PHE A 197 2.29 16.48 5.63
C PHE A 197 2.56 15.00 5.36
N THR A 198 3.53 14.65 4.51
CA THR A 198 3.99 13.27 4.33
C THR A 198 4.52 12.69 5.64
N ALA A 199 5.33 13.45 6.38
CA ALA A 199 5.86 13.05 7.68
C ALA A 199 4.74 12.83 8.71
N PHE A 200 3.76 13.73 8.79
CA PHE A 200 2.59 13.55 9.66
C PHE A 200 1.75 12.32 9.28
N ASN A 201 1.49 12.12 7.98
CA ASN A 201 0.82 10.91 7.48
C ASN A 201 1.56 9.64 7.90
N MET A 202 2.88 9.62 7.76
CA MET A 202 3.71 8.48 8.15
C MET A 202 3.76 8.28 9.68
N ALA A 203 3.81 9.36 10.47
CA ALA A 203 3.77 9.29 11.92
C ALA A 203 2.45 8.68 12.41
N LEU A 204 1.31 9.15 11.91
CA LEU A 204 0.00 8.61 12.27
C LEU A 204 -0.17 7.16 11.82
N SER A 205 0.27 6.83 10.61
CA SER A 205 0.23 5.45 10.10
C SER A 205 1.16 4.52 10.92
N THR A 206 2.32 5.01 11.33
CA THR A 206 3.27 4.28 12.19
C THR A 206 2.69 4.03 13.58
N TYR A 207 2.11 5.06 14.19
CA TYR A 207 1.44 4.96 15.48
C TYR A 207 0.36 3.87 15.47
N ARG A 208 -0.51 3.88 14.45
CA ARG A 208 -1.52 2.83 14.26
C ARG A 208 -0.89 1.44 14.08
N ASN A 209 0.13 1.33 13.22
CA ASN A 209 0.82 0.05 13.00
C ASN A 209 1.45 -0.49 14.28
N ILE A 210 2.01 0.36 15.15
CA ILE A 210 2.54 -0.05 16.46
C ILE A 210 1.45 -0.67 17.34
N GLN A 211 0.22 -0.16 17.28
CA GLN A 211 -0.89 -0.69 18.09
C GLN A 211 -1.40 -2.04 17.60
N THR A 212 -1.28 -2.35 16.30
CA THR A 212 -1.90 -3.54 15.69
C THR A 212 -0.91 -4.56 15.11
N ASN A 213 0.40 -4.28 15.17
CA ASN A 213 1.43 -5.14 14.61
C ASN A 213 1.39 -6.55 15.23
N ASP A 214 1.61 -7.58 14.41
CA ASP A 214 1.79 -8.94 14.90
C ASP A 214 3.23 -9.15 15.32
N TYR A 215 3.49 -9.10 16.62
CA TYR A 215 4.84 -9.30 17.15
C TYR A 215 5.27 -10.78 17.18
N ALA A 216 4.33 -11.73 17.05
CA ALA A 216 4.66 -13.15 16.92
C ALA A 216 5.11 -13.50 15.48
N SER A 217 4.62 -12.77 14.48
CA SER A 217 4.99 -12.98 13.07
C SER A 217 6.32 -12.31 12.70
N ASN A 218 7.30 -13.12 12.28
CA ASN A 218 8.57 -12.62 11.73
C ASN A 218 8.39 -11.82 10.44
N ILE A 219 7.38 -12.12 9.63
CA ILE A 219 7.09 -11.37 8.40
C ILE A 219 6.56 -9.99 8.78
N SER A 220 5.56 -9.93 9.67
CA SER A 220 4.99 -8.67 10.16
C SER A 220 6.07 -7.78 10.79
N ASN A 221 6.92 -8.33 11.66
CA ASN A 221 8.01 -7.57 12.28
C ASN A 221 9.05 -7.03 11.27
N ARG A 222 9.33 -7.75 10.18
CA ARG A 222 10.22 -7.27 9.11
C ARG A 222 9.54 -6.16 8.30
N MET A 223 8.28 -6.35 7.91
CA MET A 223 7.49 -5.34 7.22
C MET A 223 7.37 -4.08 8.06
N PHE A 224 7.07 -4.20 9.36
CA PHE A 224 7.00 -3.08 10.29
C PHE A 224 8.32 -2.31 10.37
N LYS A 225 9.47 -2.99 10.44
CA LYS A 225 10.79 -2.31 10.41
C LYS A 225 11.06 -1.63 9.08
N ALA A 226 10.74 -2.27 7.96
CA ALA A 226 10.87 -1.65 6.64
C ALA A 226 9.97 -0.41 6.53
N PHE A 227 8.75 -0.50 7.08
CA PHE A 227 7.82 0.60 7.15
C PHE A 227 8.35 1.76 8.01
N LEU A 228 9.01 1.49 9.14
CA LEU A 228 9.66 2.54 9.95
C LEU A 228 10.77 3.26 9.17
N TRP A 229 11.59 2.54 8.41
CA TRP A 229 12.59 3.17 7.54
C TRP A 229 11.95 4.00 6.43
N LEU A 230 10.92 3.45 5.79
CA LEU A 230 10.15 4.17 4.77
C LEU A 230 9.49 5.42 5.34
N ALA A 231 8.98 5.37 6.57
CA ALA A 231 8.35 6.52 7.23
C ALA A 231 9.30 7.70 7.42
N VAL A 232 10.61 7.44 7.63
CA VAL A 232 11.64 8.47 7.75
C VAL A 232 12.11 8.97 6.38
N LEU A 233 12.19 8.09 5.38
CA LEU A 233 12.69 8.44 4.05
C LEU A 233 11.63 9.08 3.15
N ALA A 234 10.36 8.68 3.28
CA ALA A 234 9.28 9.14 2.41
C ALA A 234 9.09 10.67 2.39
N PRO A 235 9.22 11.41 3.51
CA PRO A 235 9.17 12.87 3.49
C PRO A 235 10.28 13.54 2.67
N LEU A 236 11.42 12.86 2.44
CA LEU A 236 12.49 13.39 1.59
C LEU A 236 12.14 13.31 0.11
N PHE A 237 11.23 12.41 -0.27
CA PHE A 237 10.92 12.14 -1.67
C PHE A 237 10.30 13.34 -2.41
N PRO A 238 9.27 14.04 -1.87
CA PRO A 238 8.78 15.27 -2.47
C PRO A 238 9.86 16.35 -2.63
N LEU A 239 10.77 16.48 -1.66
CA LEU A 239 11.86 17.46 -1.71
C LEU A 239 12.87 17.15 -2.82
N VAL A 240 13.35 15.90 -2.87
CA VAL A 240 14.32 15.46 -3.87
C VAL A 240 13.72 15.58 -5.27
N LEU A 241 12.52 15.07 -5.48
CA LEU A 241 11.86 15.15 -6.79
C LEU A 241 11.49 16.58 -7.20
N GLY A 242 11.11 17.44 -6.26
CA GLY A 242 10.84 18.85 -6.55
C GLY A 242 12.06 19.63 -7.02
N LEU A 243 13.24 19.32 -6.46
CA LEU A 243 14.48 20.02 -6.77
C LEU A 243 15.20 19.46 -8.01
N THR A 244 15.03 18.18 -8.30
CA THR A 244 15.82 17.46 -9.32
C THR A 244 14.99 16.94 -10.48
N GLY A 245 13.68 16.88 -10.34
CA GLY A 245 12.80 16.27 -11.31
C GLY A 245 12.26 17.29 -12.31
N PRO A 246 11.90 16.85 -13.52
CA PRO A 246 11.35 17.73 -14.54
C PRO A 246 9.82 17.82 -14.39
N PHE A 247 9.36 18.20 -13.19
CA PHE A 247 7.95 18.23 -12.82
C PHE A 247 7.41 19.66 -12.86
N PRO A 248 6.42 19.93 -13.72
CA PRO A 248 5.73 21.21 -13.77
C PRO A 248 5.25 21.68 -12.39
N THR A 249 5.21 22.99 -12.19
CA THR A 249 4.64 23.65 -11.02
C THR A 249 3.26 23.10 -10.63
N ALA A 250 2.41 22.80 -11.63
CA ALA A 250 1.12 22.14 -11.44
C ALA A 250 1.19 20.80 -10.68
N ILE A 251 2.25 20.01 -10.85
CA ILE A 251 2.46 18.74 -10.15
C ILE A 251 2.83 18.97 -8.68
N ALA A 252 3.59 20.02 -8.37
CA ALA A 252 3.92 20.37 -6.98
C ALA A 252 2.64 20.66 -6.16
N LEU A 253 1.69 21.37 -6.77
CA LEU A 253 0.39 21.68 -6.19
C LEU A 253 -0.45 20.45 -5.94
N TYR A 254 -0.52 19.56 -6.94
CA TYR A 254 -1.14 18.25 -6.76
C TYR A 254 -0.55 17.52 -5.55
N TRP A 255 0.77 17.56 -5.37
CA TRP A 255 1.43 16.85 -4.27
C TRP A 255 1.04 17.39 -2.90
N VAL A 256 0.93 18.72 -2.76
CA VAL A 256 0.44 19.37 -1.54
C VAL A 256 -1.00 18.97 -1.28
N ALA A 257 -1.89 19.16 -2.25
CA ALA A 257 -3.30 18.82 -2.16
C ALA A 257 -3.52 17.35 -1.77
N ASN A 258 -2.77 16.45 -2.40
CA ASN A 258 -2.82 15.02 -2.18
C ASN A 258 -2.37 14.63 -0.76
N ASN A 259 -1.30 15.24 -0.26
CA ASN A 259 -0.82 14.99 1.10
C ASN A 259 -1.73 15.58 2.17
N LEU A 260 -2.26 16.78 1.94
CA LEU A 260 -3.23 17.43 2.81
C LEU A 260 -4.52 16.62 2.92
N TRP A 261 -5.07 16.18 1.77
CA TRP A 261 -6.22 15.28 1.75
C TRP A 261 -5.91 13.98 2.50
N THR A 262 -4.76 13.35 2.22
CA THR A 262 -4.39 12.09 2.87
C THR A 262 -4.29 12.25 4.38
N PHE A 263 -3.79 13.39 4.86
CA PHE A 263 -3.73 13.70 6.27
C PHE A 263 -5.12 13.86 6.88
N GLY A 264 -5.96 14.72 6.29
CA GLY A 264 -7.34 14.91 6.74
C GLY A 264 -8.13 13.59 6.75
N GLN A 265 -8.07 12.83 5.65
CA GLN A 265 -8.72 11.54 5.52
C GLN A 265 -8.21 10.54 6.57
N THR A 266 -6.89 10.44 6.77
CA THR A 266 -6.32 9.50 7.75
C THR A 266 -6.68 9.89 9.17
N ALA A 267 -6.65 11.18 9.50
CA ALA A 267 -7.04 11.69 10.82
C ALA A 267 -8.54 11.44 11.11
N ILE A 268 -9.42 11.78 10.16
CA ILE A 268 -10.86 11.54 10.27
C ILE A 268 -11.14 10.04 10.40
N MET A 269 -10.60 9.22 9.50
CA MET A 269 -10.82 7.77 9.55
C MET A 269 -10.28 7.15 10.83
N HIS A 270 -9.14 7.62 11.33
CA HIS A 270 -8.57 7.16 12.59
C HIS A 270 -9.50 7.48 13.76
N TYR A 271 -9.96 8.73 13.85
CA TYR A 271 -10.92 9.16 14.85
C TYR A 271 -12.21 8.33 14.83
N ILE A 272 -12.83 8.16 13.65
CA ILE A 272 -14.06 7.38 13.50
C ILE A 272 -13.82 5.92 13.88
N ILE A 273 -12.68 5.33 13.49
CA ILE A 273 -12.37 3.94 13.82
C ILE A 273 -12.14 3.74 15.31
N GLU A 274 -11.42 4.62 15.98
CA GLU A 274 -11.17 4.48 17.42
C GLU A 274 -12.46 4.60 18.22
N ARG A 275 -13.38 5.47 17.77
CA ARG A 275 -14.70 5.64 18.37
C ARG A 275 -15.63 4.45 18.13
N ASN A 276 -15.73 3.98 16.88
CA ASN A 276 -16.73 2.98 16.49
C ASN A 276 -16.23 1.52 16.63
N TYR A 277 -14.92 1.31 16.59
CA TYR A 277 -14.28 -0.01 16.65
C TYR A 277 -13.05 0.04 17.58
N PRO A 278 -13.25 0.35 18.87
CA PRO A 278 -12.16 0.39 19.84
C PRO A 278 -11.47 -0.98 19.94
N LEU A 279 -10.18 -1.01 20.25
CA LEU A 279 -9.48 -2.27 20.50
C LEU A 279 -10.02 -2.93 21.77
N THR A 280 -10.41 -4.20 21.66
CA THR A 280 -10.90 -5.00 22.80
C THR A 280 -9.80 -5.19 23.84
N GLU A 281 -10.19 -5.33 25.12
CA GLU A 281 -9.21 -5.58 26.19
C GLU A 281 -8.46 -6.90 25.97
N GLU A 282 -9.16 -7.96 25.55
CA GLU A 282 -8.56 -9.23 25.13
C GLU A 282 -7.47 -9.04 24.06
N PHE A 283 -7.69 -8.15 23.09
CA PHE A 283 -6.69 -7.86 22.07
C PHE A 283 -5.49 -7.11 22.66
N LYS A 284 -5.74 -6.10 23.51
CA LYS A 284 -4.67 -5.30 24.13
C LYS A 284 -3.77 -6.18 25.00
N GLU A 285 -4.35 -7.08 25.78
CA GLU A 285 -3.61 -8.04 26.61
C GLU A 285 -2.77 -8.97 25.74
N HIS A 286 -3.39 -9.68 24.79
CA HIS A 286 -2.70 -10.57 23.86
C HIS A 286 -1.56 -9.85 23.11
N HIS A 287 -1.82 -8.63 22.62
CA HIS A 287 -0.82 -7.81 21.93
C HIS A 287 0.34 -7.39 22.86
N SER A 288 0.06 -7.08 24.12
CA SER A 288 1.08 -6.71 25.12
C SER A 288 2.02 -7.88 25.43
N ILE A 289 1.47 -9.09 25.56
CA ILE A 289 2.22 -10.33 25.81
C ILE A 289 3.13 -10.63 24.61
N GLN A 290 2.58 -10.60 23.39
CA GLN A 290 3.39 -10.80 22.18
C GLN A 290 4.52 -9.77 22.05
N ARG A 291 4.23 -8.50 22.35
CA ARG A 291 5.23 -7.42 22.32
C ARG A 291 6.31 -7.61 23.38
N ALA A 292 5.95 -8.06 24.58
CA ALA A 292 6.90 -8.37 25.65
C ALA A 292 7.84 -9.52 25.24
N ALA A 293 7.28 -10.63 24.76
CA ALA A 293 8.04 -11.78 24.26
C ALA A 293 8.99 -11.38 23.11
N TYR A 294 8.51 -10.60 22.15
CA TYR A 294 9.35 -10.09 21.06
C TYR A 294 10.50 -9.21 21.58
N ARG A 295 10.24 -8.30 22.52
CA ARG A 295 11.28 -7.44 23.12
C ARG A 295 12.32 -8.27 23.85
N GLU A 296 11.92 -9.29 24.59
CA GLU A 296 12.83 -10.19 25.28
C GLU A 296 13.73 -10.96 24.29
N GLN A 297 13.17 -11.48 23.20
CA GLN A 297 13.94 -12.11 22.13
C GLN A 297 14.96 -11.15 21.51
N GLN A 298 14.58 -9.89 21.27
CA GLN A 298 15.53 -8.88 20.77
C GLN A 298 16.61 -8.53 21.80
N ARG A 299 16.27 -8.45 23.10
CA ARG A 299 17.25 -8.24 24.19
C ARG A 299 18.27 -9.37 24.25
N LYS A 300 17.82 -10.64 24.24
CA LYS A 300 18.70 -11.82 24.18
C LYS A 300 19.62 -11.79 22.95
N LYS A 301 19.09 -11.43 21.77
CA LYS A 301 19.89 -11.28 20.55
C LYS A 301 20.93 -10.16 20.67
N ARG A 302 20.56 -9.00 21.20
CA ARG A 302 21.48 -7.86 21.40
C ARG A 302 22.57 -8.18 22.41
N SER A 303 22.21 -8.80 23.53
CA SER A 303 23.16 -9.28 24.55
C SER A 303 24.17 -10.25 23.95
N PHE A 304 23.72 -11.27 23.21
CA PHE A 304 24.61 -12.20 22.49
C PHE A 304 25.59 -11.48 21.54
N LEU A 305 25.09 -10.55 20.72
CA LEU A 305 25.93 -9.79 19.78
C LEU A 305 26.93 -8.90 20.51
N TRP A 306 26.51 -8.28 21.61
CA TRP A 306 27.37 -7.45 22.45
C TRP A 306 28.46 -8.27 23.12
N THR A 307 28.13 -9.41 23.76
CA THR A 307 29.11 -10.31 24.37
C THR A 307 30.14 -10.78 23.34
N ARG A 308 29.69 -11.17 22.14
CA ARG A 308 30.59 -11.56 21.05
C ARG A 308 31.52 -10.43 20.59
N ARG A 309 31.01 -9.19 20.49
CA ARG A 309 31.82 -8.00 20.15
C ARG A 309 32.81 -7.66 21.27
N LYS A 310 32.38 -7.71 22.53
CA LYS A 310 33.22 -7.53 23.71
C LYS A 310 34.34 -8.56 23.73
N ASN A 311 34.03 -9.84 23.57
CA ASN A 311 35.04 -10.90 23.57
C ASN A 311 36.05 -10.69 22.44
N ARG A 312 35.62 -10.28 21.24
CA ARG A 312 36.54 -9.91 20.15
C ARG A 312 37.49 -8.78 20.51
N LEU A 313 36.99 -7.74 21.15
CA LEU A 313 37.82 -6.62 21.62
C LEU A 313 38.79 -7.08 22.72
N MET A 314 38.30 -7.89 23.67
CA MET A 314 39.13 -8.43 24.76
C MET A 314 40.22 -9.38 24.27
N MET A 315 40.01 -10.12 23.17
CA MET A 315 41.08 -10.94 22.57
C MET A 315 42.25 -10.07 22.07
N ILE A 316 41.98 -8.84 21.61
CA ILE A 316 43.02 -7.89 21.17
C ILE A 316 43.73 -7.28 22.38
N LEU A 317 42.97 -6.85 23.38
CA LEU A 317 43.50 -6.18 24.58
C LEU A 317 44.18 -7.14 25.57
N THR A 318 43.75 -8.41 25.59
CA THR A 318 44.27 -9.45 26.48
C THR A 318 44.66 -10.71 25.70
N PRO A 319 45.81 -10.70 25.00
CA PRO A 319 46.23 -11.81 24.14
C PRO A 319 46.34 -13.15 24.88
N HIS A 320 46.76 -13.12 26.16
CA HIS A 320 46.89 -14.31 27.00
C HIS A 320 45.55 -15.02 27.30
N LYS A 321 44.41 -14.33 27.16
CA LYS A 321 43.05 -14.90 27.31
C LYS A 321 42.37 -15.17 25.97
N ALA A 322 43.08 -14.99 24.86
CA ALA A 322 42.45 -14.99 23.55
C ALA A 322 41.84 -16.36 23.18
N ALA A 323 42.53 -17.44 23.51
CA ALA A 323 42.06 -18.80 23.27
C ALA A 323 40.74 -19.10 24.02
N ASP A 324 40.66 -18.76 25.30
CA ASP A 324 39.47 -18.98 26.12
C ASP A 324 38.27 -18.16 25.64
N LEU A 325 38.49 -16.88 25.33
CA LEU A 325 37.45 -15.99 24.80
C LEU A 325 36.96 -16.44 23.41
N HIS A 326 37.84 -17.03 22.60
CA HIS A 326 37.47 -17.64 21.33
C HIS A 326 36.61 -18.90 21.57
N ALA A 327 37.05 -19.79 22.46
CA ALA A 327 36.30 -21.01 22.82
C ALA A 327 34.89 -20.67 23.32
N GLN A 328 34.75 -19.69 24.21
CA GLN A 328 33.45 -19.20 24.70
C GLN A 328 32.55 -18.69 23.56
N ASN A 329 33.11 -17.95 22.59
CA ASN A 329 32.35 -17.46 21.44
C ASN A 329 31.87 -18.60 20.53
N VAL A 330 32.71 -19.61 20.33
CA VAL A 330 32.39 -20.82 19.54
C VAL A 330 31.27 -21.59 20.22
N GLU A 331 31.39 -21.85 21.53
CA GLU A 331 30.39 -22.56 22.32
C GLU A 331 29.04 -21.84 22.34
N MET A 332 28.99 -20.55 22.68
CA MET A 332 27.77 -19.75 22.64
C MET A 332 27.12 -19.75 21.24
N THR A 333 27.94 -19.71 20.17
CA THR A 333 27.44 -19.75 18.80
C THR A 333 26.89 -21.13 18.44
N ARG A 334 27.55 -22.19 18.88
CA ARG A 334 27.14 -23.58 18.71
C ARG A 334 25.81 -23.83 19.39
N GLU A 335 25.69 -23.55 20.69
CA GLU A 335 24.44 -23.70 21.44
C GLU A 335 23.27 -22.97 20.78
N ARG A 336 23.50 -21.71 20.38
CA ARG A 336 22.47 -20.91 19.72
C ARG A 336 22.08 -21.51 18.37
N THR A 337 23.04 -22.01 17.61
CA THR A 337 22.80 -22.63 16.30
C THR A 337 22.04 -23.94 16.45
N GLU A 338 22.40 -24.78 17.42
CA GLU A 338 21.71 -26.02 17.76
C GLU A 338 20.26 -25.75 18.19
N ARG A 339 20.03 -24.80 19.12
CA ARG A 339 18.67 -24.38 19.52
C ARG A 339 17.83 -23.91 18.35
N ILE A 340 18.41 -23.12 17.42
CA ILE A 340 17.71 -22.64 16.23
C ILE A 340 17.43 -23.80 15.25
N ARG A 341 18.39 -24.71 15.04
CA ARG A 341 18.24 -25.89 14.19
C ARG A 341 17.15 -26.82 14.72
N ALA A 342 17.15 -27.13 16.02
CA ALA A 342 16.14 -27.93 16.67
C ALA A 342 14.73 -27.35 16.48
N LYS A 343 14.53 -26.06 16.82
CA LYS A 343 13.24 -25.37 16.61
C LYS A 343 12.80 -25.33 15.15
N LYS A 344 13.75 -25.17 14.21
CA LYS A 344 13.44 -25.20 12.78
C LYS A 344 13.07 -26.60 12.31
N ALA A 345 13.73 -27.65 12.82
CA ALA A 345 13.43 -29.03 12.49
C ALA A 345 12.02 -29.42 12.95
N GLU A 346 11.71 -29.13 14.22
CA GLU A 346 10.37 -29.33 14.81
C GLU A 346 9.28 -28.61 13.99
N LYS A 347 9.48 -27.30 13.71
CA LYS A 347 8.53 -26.55 12.90
C LYS A 347 8.39 -27.09 11.49
N LYS A 348 9.48 -27.55 10.87
CA LYS A 348 9.48 -28.13 9.52
C LYS A 348 8.68 -29.43 9.50
N GLU A 349 8.85 -30.28 10.50
CA GLU A 349 8.10 -31.53 10.64
C GLU A 349 6.59 -31.25 10.80
N LEU A 350 6.22 -30.35 11.71
CA LEU A 350 4.83 -29.96 11.93
C LEU A 350 4.19 -29.38 10.66
N THR A 351 4.94 -28.51 9.95
CA THR A 351 4.46 -27.91 8.69
C THR A 351 4.33 -28.97 7.58
N ALA A 352 5.22 -29.96 7.54
CA ALA A 352 5.16 -31.06 6.57
C ALA A 352 3.92 -31.94 6.80
N LYS A 353 3.62 -32.29 8.05
CA LYS A 353 2.40 -33.02 8.43
C LYS A 353 1.15 -32.26 8.00
N ARG A 354 1.07 -30.96 8.33
CA ARG A 354 -0.05 -30.10 7.92
C ARG A 354 -0.21 -30.01 6.39
N ARG A 355 0.88 -29.80 5.66
CA ARG A 355 0.83 -29.73 4.18
C ARG A 355 0.42 -31.05 3.54
N ALA A 356 0.85 -32.18 4.09
CA ALA A 356 0.45 -33.49 3.59
C ALA A 356 -1.06 -33.70 3.74
N ALA A 357 -1.63 -33.32 4.89
CA ALA A 357 -3.07 -33.36 5.11
C ALA A 357 -3.84 -32.35 4.23
N GLU A 358 -3.37 -31.10 4.10
CA GLU A 358 -3.97 -30.10 3.21
C GLU A 358 -3.99 -30.55 1.73
N ARG A 359 -2.94 -31.24 1.28
CA ARG A 359 -2.91 -31.83 -0.08
C ARG A 359 -4.00 -32.88 -0.28
N LYS A 360 -4.22 -33.75 0.71
CA LYS A 360 -5.31 -34.75 0.66
C LYS A 360 -6.68 -34.07 0.60
N ILE A 361 -6.91 -33.03 1.42
CA ILE A 361 -8.14 -32.23 1.37
C ILE A 361 -8.38 -31.64 0.00
N ASN A 362 -7.34 -31.04 -0.59
CA ASN A 362 -7.46 -30.41 -1.91
C ASN A 362 -7.71 -31.45 -3.01
N GLN A 363 -7.08 -32.62 -2.93
CA GLN A 363 -7.35 -33.73 -3.84
C GLN A 363 -8.81 -34.20 -3.74
N GLN A 364 -9.31 -34.41 -2.52
CA GLN A 364 -10.72 -34.77 -2.31
C GLN A 364 -11.68 -33.71 -2.84
N LYS A 365 -11.43 -32.43 -2.59
CA LYS A 365 -12.26 -31.32 -3.12
C LYS A 365 -12.25 -31.27 -4.64
N MET A 366 -11.09 -31.50 -5.26
CA MET A 366 -10.96 -31.57 -6.72
C MET A 366 -11.77 -32.74 -7.29
N GLU A 367 -11.70 -33.90 -6.66
CA GLU A 367 -12.48 -35.08 -7.05
C GLU A 367 -13.98 -34.84 -6.86
N GLU A 368 -14.40 -34.25 -5.74
CA GLU A 368 -15.79 -33.90 -5.48
C GLU A 368 -16.31 -32.89 -6.51
N SER A 369 -15.53 -31.86 -6.83
CA SER A 369 -15.86 -30.87 -7.86
C SER A 369 -15.98 -31.51 -9.24
N ARG A 370 -15.09 -32.44 -9.60
CA ARG A 370 -15.18 -33.22 -10.85
C ARG A 370 -16.45 -34.06 -10.87
N ARG A 371 -16.78 -34.76 -9.78
CA ARG A 371 -18.02 -35.54 -9.65
C ARG A 371 -19.26 -34.65 -9.77
N ARG A 372 -19.29 -33.48 -9.11
CA ARG A 372 -20.40 -32.52 -9.22
C ARG A 372 -20.55 -31.97 -10.64
N ARG A 373 -19.45 -31.68 -11.34
CA ARG A 373 -19.48 -31.24 -12.75
C ARG A 373 -19.99 -32.35 -13.67
N GLN A 374 -19.55 -33.59 -13.47
CA GLN A 374 -20.05 -34.76 -14.21
C GLN A 374 -21.53 -35.00 -13.95
N ALA A 375 -21.98 -34.91 -12.69
CA ALA A 375 -23.39 -35.04 -12.33
C ALA A 375 -24.24 -33.91 -12.94
N ARG A 376 -23.77 -32.66 -12.90
CA ARG A 376 -24.45 -31.53 -13.58
C ARG A 376 -24.52 -31.73 -15.09
N LYS A 377 -23.47 -32.26 -15.71
CA LYS A 377 -23.43 -32.56 -17.14
C LYS A 377 -24.41 -33.69 -17.50
N ALA A 378 -24.42 -34.77 -16.74
CA ALA A 378 -25.35 -35.89 -16.91
C ALA A 378 -26.81 -35.47 -16.68
N ALA A 379 -27.08 -34.58 -15.72
CA ALA A 379 -28.41 -34.01 -15.49
C ALA A 379 -28.88 -33.17 -16.69
N ARG A 380 -28.02 -32.29 -17.23
CA ARG A 380 -28.32 -31.54 -18.46
C ARG A 380 -28.56 -32.44 -19.68
N GLU A 381 -27.79 -33.53 -19.81
CA GLU A 381 -27.98 -34.52 -20.87
C GLU A 381 -29.28 -35.33 -20.69
N ALA A 382 -29.73 -35.56 -19.45
CA ALA A 382 -30.98 -36.26 -19.13
C ALA A 382 -32.24 -35.39 -19.30
N ASP A 383 -32.14 -34.09 -19.05
CA ASP A 383 -33.23 -33.11 -19.26
C ASP A 383 -33.41 -32.72 -20.76
N GLY A 384 -32.65 -33.34 -21.67
CA GLY A 384 -32.79 -33.14 -23.12
C GLY A 384 -32.20 -31.83 -23.65
N GLU A 385 -31.40 -31.13 -22.85
CA GLU A 385 -30.80 -29.84 -23.20
C GLU A 385 -29.54 -30.08 -24.07
N GLN A 386 -29.64 -29.84 -25.38
CA GLN A 386 -28.51 -30.00 -26.30
C GLN A 386 -27.37 -29.03 -25.96
N PRO A 387 -26.09 -29.43 -26.11
CA PRO A 387 -24.96 -28.58 -25.79
C PRO A 387 -24.75 -27.53 -26.89
N GLY A 388 -25.44 -26.40 -26.79
CA GLY A 388 -25.20 -25.28 -27.67
C GLY A 388 -26.33 -24.27 -27.70
N THR A 389 -26.37 -23.38 -26.70
CA THR A 389 -26.67 -21.93 -26.76
C THR A 389 -27.00 -21.52 -25.33
N ASP A 390 -26.05 -20.89 -24.64
CA ASP A 390 -26.31 -19.87 -23.61
C ASP A 390 -24.97 -19.36 -23.11
N ALA A 391 -24.39 -18.50 -23.93
CA ALA A 391 -23.29 -17.63 -23.53
C ALA A 391 -23.89 -16.31 -23.00
N THR A 392 -24.63 -16.34 -21.89
CA THR A 392 -24.93 -15.11 -21.13
C THR A 392 -25.30 -15.44 -19.68
N GLY A 393 -24.41 -15.05 -18.76
CA GLY A 393 -24.83 -14.52 -17.47
C GLY A 393 -25.14 -15.52 -16.36
N ASP A 394 -24.14 -16.25 -15.88
CA ASP A 394 -24.07 -16.49 -14.43
C ASP A 394 -22.61 -16.52 -13.99
N THR A 395 -22.11 -15.36 -13.56
CA THR A 395 -20.80 -15.20 -12.92
C THR A 395 -20.88 -15.75 -11.50
N ASP A 396 -20.98 -17.07 -11.38
CA ASP A 396 -20.79 -17.74 -10.11
C ASP A 396 -19.27 -17.87 -9.88
N THR A 397 -18.79 -17.03 -8.98
CA THR A 397 -17.40 -16.83 -8.54
C THR A 397 -16.45 -18.00 -8.82
N ALA A 398 -15.53 -17.77 -9.77
CA ALA A 398 -14.37 -18.62 -10.00
C ALA A 398 -13.50 -18.69 -8.74
N ASP A 399 -13.59 -19.81 -8.01
CA ASP A 399 -12.59 -20.22 -7.03
C ASP A 399 -11.31 -20.60 -7.81
N HIS A 400 -10.49 -19.58 -8.10
CA HIS A 400 -9.16 -19.75 -8.67
C HIS A 400 -8.25 -20.37 -7.61
N THR A 401 -8.29 -21.69 -7.50
CA THR A 401 -7.20 -22.47 -6.91
C THR A 401 -6.03 -22.41 -7.87
N THR A 402 -5.05 -21.56 -7.55
CA THR A 402 -3.71 -21.59 -8.14
C THR A 402 -3.13 -22.99 -8.03
N ASP A 403 -2.74 -23.57 -9.16
CA ASP A 403 -1.91 -24.76 -9.24
C ASP A 403 -0.66 -24.61 -8.35
N PRO A 404 -0.19 -25.69 -7.69
CA PRO A 404 1.12 -25.67 -7.06
C PRO A 404 2.19 -25.54 -8.15
N PRO A 405 3.22 -24.69 -7.99
CA PRO A 405 4.29 -24.62 -8.97
C PRO A 405 4.98 -25.99 -9.05
N GLY A 406 5.04 -26.51 -10.27
CA GLY A 406 5.80 -27.71 -10.61
C GLY A 406 7.28 -27.51 -10.28
N LYS A 407 7.81 -28.54 -9.61
CA LYS A 407 9.21 -28.94 -9.40
C LYS A 407 10.33 -27.91 -9.57
#